data_AF-A0AA46KB17-F1
#
_entry.id   AF-A0AA46KB17-F1
#
_cell.length_a   1.000
_cell.length_b   1.000
_cell.length_c   1.000
_cell.angle_alpha   90.00
_cell.angle_beta   90.00
_cell.angle_gamma   90.00
#
_symmetry.space_group_name_H-M   'P 1'
#
loop_
_entity.id
_entity.type
_entity.pdbx_description
1 polymer ?
#
loop_
_entity_poly.entity_id
_entity_poly.type
_entity_poly.pdbx_seq_one_letter_code
_entity_poly.pdbx_strand_id
1 'polypeptide(L)'
;MLNFEQRKKRLELERREVELVDCLDYALGGELPSHYASWEKQTQPVICATHGEYQQITLTGPEYRGVPGRKISLCPDCLREEQHNVKSELRQLAVENLLDEAGIAPRFQNCEFSNYQPVNPMAAKNLSNCQRYAQSWKKIFESGTGLVMTGSCGTGKNHLAVSMAKQIIRDHLVDVEITDVMRLTREVKSTWRNGAERTESEVLNRF
;
A
#
# COMPACT_ATOMS: atom_id res chain seq x y z
N MET A 1 11.47 3.57 -6.27
CA MET A 1 11.96 4.59 -5.32
C MET A 1 11.17 5.87 -5.53
N LEU A 2 10.29 6.19 -4.58
CA LEU A 2 9.42 7.37 -4.60
C LEU A 2 10.19 8.66 -4.91
N ASN A 3 9.63 9.49 -5.79
CA ASN A 3 10.13 10.83 -6.06
C ASN A 3 9.83 11.78 -4.87
N PHE A 4 10.41 12.99 -4.90
CA PHE A 4 10.27 13.96 -3.80
C PHE A 4 8.80 14.31 -3.50
N GLU A 5 8.00 14.51 -4.53
CA GLU A 5 6.58 14.86 -4.40
C GLU A 5 5.77 13.72 -3.78
N GLN A 6 6.00 12.49 -4.22
CA GLN A 6 5.34 11.30 -3.68
C GLN A 6 5.72 11.06 -2.21
N ARG A 7 6.99 11.28 -1.83
CA ARG A 7 7.43 11.19 -0.43
C ARG A 7 6.76 12.25 0.44
N LYS A 8 6.69 13.49 -0.05
CA LYS A 8 6.00 14.57 0.65
C LYS A 8 4.51 14.25 0.82
N LYS A 9 3.84 13.83 -0.25
CA LYS A 9 2.42 13.42 -0.22
C LYS A 9 2.18 12.29 0.77
N ARG A 10 3.05 11.27 0.78
CA ARG A 10 2.97 10.16 1.72
C ARG A 10 3.04 10.64 3.18
N LEU A 11 4.00 11.50 3.51
CA LEU A 11 4.14 12.06 4.87
C LEU A 11 2.93 12.91 5.30
N GLU A 12 2.34 13.65 4.36
CA GLU A 12 1.11 14.42 4.60
C GLU A 12 -0.08 13.49 4.89
N LEU A 13 -0.24 12.42 4.10
CA LEU A 13 -1.29 11.43 4.31
C LEU A 13 -1.11 10.63 5.61
N GLU A 14 0.12 10.21 5.95
CA GLU A 14 0.44 9.52 7.21
C GLU A 14 0.11 10.39 8.42
N ARG A 15 0.45 11.69 8.37
CA ARG A 15 0.06 12.65 9.41
C ARG A 15 -1.47 12.77 9.51
N ARG A 16 -2.14 12.89 8.37
CA ARG A 16 -3.59 13.03 8.31
C ARG A 16 -4.30 11.79 8.85
N GLU A 17 -3.77 10.59 8.59
CA GLU A 17 -4.29 9.35 9.13
C GLU A 17 -4.29 9.36 10.67
N VAL A 18 -3.18 9.77 11.28
CA VAL A 18 -3.05 9.89 12.75
C VAL A 18 -4.06 10.91 13.29
N GLU A 19 -4.13 12.10 12.69
CA GLU A 19 -5.10 13.13 13.10
C GLU A 19 -6.55 12.64 13.03
N LEU A 20 -6.89 11.88 11.99
CA LEU A 20 -8.24 11.34 11.80
C LEU A 20 -8.57 10.25 12.82
N VAL A 21 -7.59 9.46 13.26
CA VAL A 21 -7.79 8.49 14.35
C VAL A 21 -8.15 9.22 15.64
N ASP A 22 -7.38 10.25 16.00
CA ASP A 22 -7.65 11.05 17.21
C ASP A 22 -8.99 11.79 17.14
N CYS A 23 -9.33 12.34 15.96
CA CYS A 23 -10.61 13.01 15.74
C CYS A 23 -11.79 12.04 15.84
N LEU A 24 -11.65 10.82 15.31
CA LEU A 24 -12.70 9.80 15.36
C LEU A 24 -12.89 9.27 16.78
N ASP A 25 -11.80 9.01 17.51
CA ASP A 25 -11.87 8.60 18.92
C ASP A 25 -12.59 9.67 19.77
N TYR A 26 -12.22 10.93 19.59
CA TYR A 26 -12.91 12.04 20.24
C TYR A 26 -14.39 12.12 19.87
N ALA A 27 -14.75 11.93 18.60
CA ALA A 27 -16.14 11.97 18.13
C ALA A 27 -16.99 10.79 18.63
N LEU A 28 -16.37 9.64 18.90
CA LEU A 28 -17.01 8.47 19.49
C LEU A 28 -17.05 8.53 21.03
N GLY A 29 -16.51 9.59 21.63
CA GLY A 29 -16.53 9.80 23.06
C GLY A 29 -15.47 9.01 23.83
N GLY A 30 -14.33 8.72 23.18
CA GLY A 30 -13.14 8.12 23.81
C GLY A 30 -12.60 8.92 24.99
N GLU A 31 -11.55 8.37 25.63
CA GLU A 31 -10.96 8.96 26.83
C GLU A 31 -10.35 10.33 26.53
N LEU A 32 -10.70 11.31 27.35
CA LEU A 32 -10.16 12.66 27.20
C LEU A 32 -8.69 12.67 27.64
N PRO A 33 -7.77 13.22 26.83
CA PRO A 33 -6.41 13.50 27.28
C PRO A 33 -6.42 14.27 28.60
N SER A 34 -5.42 14.03 29.46
CA SER A 34 -5.36 14.60 30.82
C SER A 34 -5.45 16.14 30.86
N HIS A 35 -4.99 16.82 29.81
CA HIS A 35 -5.08 18.28 29.69
C HIS A 35 -6.51 18.81 29.44
N TYR A 36 -7.45 17.95 29.04
CA TYR A 36 -8.88 18.26 28.94
C TYR A 36 -9.70 17.73 30.15
N ALA A 37 -9.07 17.13 31.15
CA ALA A 37 -9.79 16.50 32.27
C ALA A 37 -10.64 17.48 33.09
N SER A 38 -10.24 18.76 33.15
CA SER A 38 -10.98 19.83 33.84
C SER A 38 -12.00 20.56 32.95
N TRP A 39 -12.11 20.19 31.67
CA TRP A 39 -13.04 20.82 30.73
C TRP A 39 -14.43 20.22 30.89
N GLU A 40 -15.45 21.06 30.75
CA GLU A 40 -16.85 20.61 30.81
C GLU A 40 -17.26 19.95 29.48
N LYS A 41 -17.71 18.69 29.55
CA LYS A 41 -18.16 17.91 28.39
C LYS A 41 -19.68 17.99 28.26
N GLN A 42 -20.15 18.43 27.10
CA GLN A 42 -21.56 18.46 26.74
C GLN A 42 -21.77 17.69 25.43
N THR A 43 -22.90 16.99 25.32
CA THR A 43 -23.27 16.25 24.11
C THR A 43 -24.63 16.73 23.61
N GLN A 44 -24.74 16.99 22.32
CA GLN A 44 -25.99 17.44 21.69
C GLN A 44 -26.18 16.81 20.31
N PRO A 45 -27.42 16.52 19.88
CA PRO A 45 -27.70 16.07 18.53
C PRO A 45 -27.52 17.21 17.53
N VAL A 46 -26.77 16.97 16.45
CA VAL A 46 -26.56 17.92 15.35
C VAL A 46 -26.74 17.18 14.02
N ILE A 47 -27.13 17.90 12.97
CA ILE A 47 -27.31 17.34 11.64
C ILE A 47 -26.05 17.56 10.80
N CYS A 48 -25.45 16.47 10.33
CA CYS A 48 -24.48 16.46 9.26
C CYS A 48 -25.20 16.55 7.90
N ALA A 49 -24.68 17.37 6.98
CA ALA A 49 -25.27 17.56 5.66
C ALA A 49 -25.31 16.28 4.80
N THR A 50 -24.38 15.35 5.03
CA THR A 50 -24.22 14.12 4.24
C THR A 50 -24.76 12.88 4.95
N HIS A 51 -24.67 12.83 6.28
CA HIS A 51 -24.95 11.61 7.06
C HIS A 51 -26.13 11.72 8.01
N GLY A 52 -26.77 12.89 8.10
CA GLY A 52 -27.92 13.10 8.98
C GLY A 52 -27.53 13.34 10.44
N GLU A 53 -28.40 12.96 11.37
CA GLU A 53 -28.23 13.24 12.79
C GLU A 53 -27.08 12.44 13.42
N TYR A 54 -26.22 13.13 14.18
CA TYR A 54 -25.17 12.52 14.98
C TYR A 54 -25.02 13.21 16.34
N GLN A 55 -24.41 12.51 17.30
CA GLN A 55 -24.11 13.06 18.62
C GLN A 55 -22.81 13.87 18.55
N GLN A 56 -22.91 15.19 18.70
CA GLN A 56 -21.76 16.09 18.77
C GLN A 56 -21.31 16.27 20.20
N ILE A 57 -20.02 16.10 20.46
CA ILE A 57 -19.38 16.34 21.74
C ILE A 57 -18.72 17.72 21.68
N THR A 58 -18.98 18.56 22.69
CA THR A 58 -18.32 19.85 22.88
C THR A 58 -17.62 19.85 24.23
N LEU A 59 -16.34 20.21 24.24
CA LEU A 59 -15.58 20.48 25.46
C LEU A 59 -15.44 21.99 25.61
N THR A 60 -15.78 22.52 26.78
CA THR A 60 -15.60 23.92 27.13
C THR A 60 -14.59 24.04 28.27
N GLY A 61 -13.50 24.76 28.00
CA GLY A 61 -12.38 24.98 28.92
C GLY A 61 -12.39 26.36 29.57
N PRO A 62 -11.39 26.64 30.43
CA PRO A 62 -11.24 27.93 31.07
C PRO A 62 -11.07 29.07 30.05
N GLU A 63 -11.54 30.25 30.43
CA GLU A 63 -11.42 31.45 29.59
C GLU A 63 -9.99 31.96 29.54
N TYR A 64 -9.51 32.26 28.34
CA TYR A 64 -8.27 32.98 28.13
C TYR A 64 -8.57 34.27 27.37
N ARG A 65 -8.23 35.42 27.98
CA ARG A 65 -8.54 36.75 27.45
C ARG A 65 -10.04 36.95 27.11
N GLY A 66 -10.92 36.40 27.94
CA GLY A 66 -12.37 36.50 27.78
C GLY A 66 -12.97 35.60 26.70
N VAL A 67 -12.20 34.66 26.16
CA VAL A 67 -12.71 33.65 25.20
C VAL A 67 -12.56 32.26 25.82
N PRO A 68 -13.66 31.50 26.01
CA PRO A 68 -13.55 30.12 26.48
C PRO A 68 -12.94 29.24 25.40
N GLY A 69 -11.99 28.39 25.78
CA GLY A 69 -11.50 27.34 24.90
C GLY A 69 -12.65 26.39 24.54
N ARG A 70 -12.85 26.13 23.24
CA ARG A 70 -13.87 25.18 22.78
C ARG A 70 -13.26 24.16 21.84
N LYS A 71 -13.57 22.88 22.05
CA LYS A 71 -13.29 21.80 21.12
C LYS A 71 -14.61 21.12 20.77
N ILE A 72 -14.84 20.89 19.49
CA ILE A 72 -16.12 20.35 18.97
C ILE A 72 -15.80 19.14 18.11
N SER A 73 -16.53 18.05 18.30
CA SER A 73 -16.35 16.85 17.49
C SER A 73 -16.97 16.99 16.11
N LEU A 74 -16.31 16.39 15.12
CA LEU A 74 -16.84 16.22 13.78
C LEU A 74 -17.78 15.01 13.71
N CYS A 75 -18.50 14.88 12.60
CA CYS A 75 -19.34 13.71 12.35
C CYS A 75 -18.48 12.43 12.22
N PRO A 76 -18.76 11.37 13.01
CA PRO A 76 -18.00 10.11 12.94
C PRO A 76 -18.00 9.46 11.55
N ASP A 77 -19.09 9.56 10.80
CA ASP A 77 -19.20 8.93 9.47
C ASP A 77 -18.40 9.67 8.41
N CYS A 78 -18.39 11.02 8.41
CA CYS A 78 -17.47 11.80 7.59
C CYS A 78 -16.00 11.44 7.88
N LEU A 79 -15.66 11.28 9.17
CA LEU A 79 -14.30 10.92 9.58
C LEU A 79 -13.93 9.51 9.09
N ARG A 80 -14.84 8.54 9.13
CA ARG A 80 -14.63 7.18 8.60
C ARG A 80 -14.44 7.19 7.09
N GLU A 81 -15.24 7.96 6.35
CA GLU A 81 -15.08 8.12 4.90
C GLU A 81 -13.72 8.72 4.56
N GLU A 82 -13.31 9.76 5.28
CA GLU A 82 -11.99 10.38 5.07
C GLU A 82 -10.85 9.41 5.42
N GLN A 83 -10.95 8.68 6.54
CA GLN A 83 -9.98 7.63 6.88
C GLN A 83 -9.87 6.56 5.80
N HIS A 84 -11.00 6.14 5.23
CA HIS A 84 -11.01 5.17 4.14
C HIS A 84 -10.28 5.72 2.91
N ASN A 85 -10.55 6.97 2.54
CA ASN A 85 -9.90 7.63 1.40
C ASN A 85 -8.38 7.77 1.61
N VAL A 86 -7.95 8.28 2.77
CA VAL A 86 -6.53 8.42 3.12
C VAL A 86 -5.81 7.06 3.09
N LYS A 87 -6.41 6.02 3.68
CA LYS A 87 -5.85 4.66 3.65
C LYS A 87 -5.75 4.10 2.24
N SER A 88 -6.75 4.37 1.41
CA SER A 88 -6.75 3.95 0.00
C SER A 88 -5.64 4.63 -0.79
N GLU A 89 -5.43 5.94 -0.59
CA GLU A 89 -4.34 6.70 -1.20
C GLU A 89 -2.96 6.23 -0.73
N LEU A 90 -2.78 5.98 0.56
CA LEU A 90 -1.53 5.42 1.10
C LEU A 90 -1.23 4.04 0.51
N ARG A 91 -2.26 3.19 0.41
CA ARG A 91 -2.15 1.87 -0.23
C ARG A 91 -1.74 2.02 -1.69
N GLN A 92 -2.33 2.95 -2.43
CA GLN A 92 -2.00 3.18 -3.83
C GLN A 92 -0.55 3.63 -4.00
N LEU A 93 -0.07 4.59 -3.20
CA LEU A 93 1.33 5.03 -3.23
C LEU A 93 2.31 3.89 -2.90
N ALA A 94 1.95 3.02 -1.95
CA ALA A 94 2.75 1.85 -1.62
C ALA A 94 2.82 0.87 -2.81
N VAL A 95 1.69 0.56 -3.44
CA VAL A 95 1.64 -0.28 -4.65
C VAL A 95 2.50 0.32 -5.76
N GLU A 96 2.37 1.62 -6.04
CA GLU A 96 3.15 2.31 -7.07
C GLU A 96 4.65 2.19 -6.81
N ASN A 97 5.10 2.43 -5.58
CA ASN A 97 6.52 2.28 -5.24
C ASN A 97 7.04 0.85 -5.43
N LEU A 98 6.26 -0.14 -4.98
CA LEU A 98 6.62 -1.55 -5.11
C LEU A 98 6.71 -1.97 -6.57
N LEU A 99 5.78 -1.50 -7.41
CA LEU A 99 5.79 -1.75 -8.85
C LEU A 99 7.01 -1.13 -9.54
N ASP A 100 7.39 0.10 -9.15
CA ASP A 100 8.57 0.79 -9.67
C ASP A 100 9.88 0.09 -9.28
N GLU A 101 9.90 -0.55 -8.10
CA GLU A 101 11.07 -1.26 -7.58
C GLU A 101 11.16 -2.70 -8.08
N ALA A 102 10.07 -3.27 -8.60
CA ALA A 102 9.98 -4.67 -8.99
C ALA A 102 10.80 -5.10 -10.23
N GLY A 103 11.63 -4.23 -10.79
CA GLY A 103 12.48 -4.57 -11.95
C GLY A 103 11.72 -4.83 -13.26
N ILE A 104 10.46 -4.40 -13.36
CA ILE A 104 9.64 -4.56 -14.57
C ILE A 104 10.18 -3.66 -15.68
N ALA A 105 10.76 -4.27 -16.73
CA ALA A 105 11.27 -3.53 -17.88
C ALA A 105 10.16 -2.69 -18.55
N PRO A 106 10.45 -1.49 -19.10
CA PRO A 106 9.45 -0.59 -19.67
C PRO A 106 8.48 -1.24 -20.66
N ARG A 107 8.98 -2.15 -21.51
CA ARG A 107 8.17 -2.89 -22.49
C ARG A 107 7.08 -3.79 -21.90
N PHE A 108 7.16 -4.12 -20.60
CA PHE A 108 6.19 -4.95 -19.88
C PHE A 108 5.33 -4.15 -18.90
N GLN A 109 5.48 -2.82 -18.83
CA GLN A 109 4.72 -1.97 -17.90
C GLN A 109 3.20 -2.08 -18.10
N ASN A 110 2.74 -2.40 -19.30
CA ASN A 110 1.31 -2.55 -19.59
C ASN A 110 0.82 -4.01 -19.51
N CYS A 111 1.68 -4.99 -19.23
CA CYS A 111 1.24 -6.38 -19.11
C CYS A 111 0.34 -6.56 -17.88
N GLU A 112 -0.86 -7.07 -18.10
CA GLU A 112 -1.85 -7.40 -17.07
C GLU A 112 -2.53 -8.74 -17.41
N PHE A 113 -3.14 -9.40 -16.42
CA PHE A 113 -3.94 -10.59 -16.72
C PHE A 113 -5.11 -10.27 -17.65
N SER A 114 -5.72 -9.09 -17.50
CA SER A 114 -6.90 -8.65 -18.27
C SER A 114 -6.62 -8.44 -19.75
N ASN A 115 -5.37 -8.17 -20.14
CA ASN A 115 -4.99 -7.96 -21.54
C ASN A 115 -4.15 -9.10 -22.14
N TYR A 116 -3.99 -10.20 -21.41
CA TYR A 116 -3.42 -11.42 -21.97
C TYR A 116 -4.47 -12.13 -22.84
N GLN A 117 -4.16 -12.34 -24.12
CA GLN A 117 -5.06 -13.03 -25.06
C GLN A 117 -4.56 -14.47 -25.30
N PRO A 118 -5.21 -15.48 -24.70
CA PRO A 118 -4.82 -16.87 -24.91
C PRO A 118 -5.13 -17.31 -26.34
N VAL A 119 -4.10 -17.78 -27.06
CA VAL A 119 -4.22 -18.20 -28.47
C VAL A 119 -4.67 -19.65 -28.65
N ASN A 120 -4.68 -20.45 -27.58
CA ASN A 120 -5.08 -21.86 -27.59
C ASN A 120 -5.49 -22.35 -26.18
N PRO A 121 -6.10 -23.55 -26.06
CA PRO A 121 -6.53 -24.08 -24.76
C PRO A 121 -5.40 -24.25 -23.73
N MET A 122 -4.18 -24.54 -24.17
CA MET A 122 -3.03 -24.66 -23.27
C MET A 122 -2.62 -23.30 -22.70
N ALA A 123 -2.63 -22.24 -23.51
CA ALA A 123 -2.38 -20.87 -23.08
C ALA A 123 -3.46 -20.39 -22.09
N ALA A 124 -4.74 -20.73 -22.34
CA ALA A 124 -5.82 -20.44 -21.40
C ALA A 124 -5.64 -21.17 -20.06
N LYS A 125 -5.21 -22.44 -20.10
CA LYS A 125 -4.88 -23.21 -18.89
C LYS A 125 -3.71 -22.58 -18.12
N ASN A 126 -2.66 -22.12 -18.81
CA ASN A 126 -1.53 -21.45 -18.18
C ASN A 126 -1.95 -20.13 -17.52
N LEU A 127 -2.78 -19.32 -18.19
CA LEU A 127 -3.37 -18.11 -17.61
C LEU A 127 -4.11 -18.44 -16.30
N SER A 128 -5.00 -19.43 -16.34
CA SER A 128 -5.78 -19.84 -15.15
C SER A 128 -4.89 -20.34 -14.01
N ASN A 129 -3.83 -21.10 -14.32
CA ASN A 129 -2.86 -21.56 -13.32
C ASN A 129 -2.10 -20.39 -12.68
N CYS A 130 -1.66 -19.41 -13.48
CA CYS A 130 -0.97 -18.21 -12.99
C CYS A 130 -1.89 -17.33 -12.12
N GLN A 131 -3.16 -17.16 -12.51
CA GLN A 131 -4.15 -16.45 -11.69
C GLN A 131 -4.38 -17.16 -10.35
N ARG A 132 -4.53 -18.50 -10.38
CA ARG A 132 -4.67 -19.30 -9.15
C ARG A 132 -3.44 -19.20 -8.25
N TYR A 133 -2.25 -19.18 -8.85
CA TYR A 133 -0.99 -18.99 -8.12
C TYR A 133 -1.00 -17.64 -7.37
N ALA A 134 -1.30 -16.54 -8.07
CA ALA A 134 -1.37 -15.21 -7.46
C ALA A 134 -2.46 -15.13 -6.37
N GLN A 135 -3.65 -15.67 -6.62
CA GLN A 135 -4.75 -15.70 -5.64
C GLN A 135 -4.43 -16.53 -4.38
N SER A 136 -3.59 -17.55 -4.52
CA SER A 136 -3.20 -18.45 -3.42
C SER A 136 -1.82 -18.12 -2.86
N TRP A 137 -1.30 -16.92 -3.15
CA TRP A 137 0.11 -16.57 -2.92
C TRP A 137 0.57 -16.83 -1.48
N LYS A 138 -0.19 -16.41 -0.46
CA LYS A 138 0.17 -16.62 0.95
C LYS A 138 0.49 -18.09 1.28
N LYS A 139 -0.41 -18.98 0.89
CA LYS A 139 -0.25 -20.43 1.11
C LYS A 139 0.95 -21.00 0.36
N ILE A 140 1.16 -20.54 -0.87
CA ILE A 140 2.26 -20.98 -1.73
C ILE A 140 3.61 -20.50 -1.19
N PHE A 141 3.65 -19.26 -0.68
CA PHE A 141 4.82 -18.69 -0.03
C PHE A 141 5.17 -19.46 1.24
N GLU A 142 4.19 -19.72 2.10
CA GLU A 142 4.36 -20.54 3.32
C GLU A 142 4.85 -21.97 3.01
N SER A 143 4.37 -22.58 1.93
CA SER A 143 4.79 -23.93 1.52
C SER A 143 6.10 -23.96 0.71
N GLY A 144 6.72 -22.81 0.43
CA GLY A 144 7.95 -22.71 -0.35
C GLY A 144 7.80 -23.22 -1.79
N THR A 145 6.59 -23.18 -2.36
CA THR A 145 6.31 -23.79 -3.67
C THR A 145 6.54 -22.82 -4.83
N GLY A 146 7.34 -23.24 -5.81
CA GLY A 146 7.63 -22.46 -7.01
C GLY A 146 6.78 -22.83 -8.23
N LEU A 147 6.76 -21.95 -9.23
CA LEU A 147 6.18 -22.21 -10.55
C LEU A 147 7.24 -22.04 -11.63
N VAL A 148 7.39 -23.04 -12.50
CA VAL A 148 8.30 -22.98 -13.66
C VAL A 148 7.47 -22.99 -14.95
N MET A 149 7.64 -21.97 -15.78
CA MET A 149 7.01 -21.89 -17.11
C MET A 149 8.05 -22.23 -18.19
N THR A 150 7.77 -23.25 -18.99
CA THR A 150 8.65 -23.70 -20.09
C THR A 150 7.98 -23.50 -21.45
N GLY A 151 8.78 -23.37 -22.50
CA GLY A 151 8.30 -23.26 -23.89
C GLY A 151 9.06 -22.21 -24.71
N SER A 152 8.76 -22.16 -26.01
CA SER A 152 9.43 -21.32 -27.00
C SER A 152 9.33 -19.81 -26.72
N CYS A 153 10.16 -19.01 -27.38
CA CYS A 153 10.08 -17.55 -27.32
C CYS A 153 8.71 -17.06 -27.83
N GLY A 154 8.21 -15.94 -27.31
CA GLY A 154 6.96 -15.32 -27.76
C GLY A 154 5.66 -15.94 -27.23
N THR A 155 5.72 -16.97 -26.38
CA THR A 155 4.50 -17.63 -25.84
C THR A 155 3.86 -16.93 -24.63
N GLY A 156 4.32 -15.73 -24.28
CA GLY A 156 3.72 -14.92 -23.21
C GLY A 156 4.15 -15.25 -21.78
N LYS A 157 5.19 -16.05 -21.56
CA LYS A 157 5.71 -16.38 -20.21
C LYS A 157 6.01 -15.13 -19.37
N ASN A 158 6.72 -14.17 -19.95
CA ASN A 158 7.07 -12.93 -19.25
C ASN A 158 5.83 -12.07 -18.97
N HIS A 159 4.85 -12.06 -19.87
CA HIS A 159 3.58 -11.35 -19.65
C HIS A 159 2.86 -11.91 -18.42
N LEU A 160 2.75 -13.24 -18.33
CA LEU A 160 2.11 -13.91 -17.20
C LEU A 160 2.91 -13.72 -15.90
N ALA A 161 4.24 -13.80 -15.94
CA ALA A 161 5.11 -13.54 -14.79
C ALA A 161 4.91 -12.12 -14.24
N VAL A 162 4.94 -11.11 -15.11
CA VAL A 162 4.72 -9.71 -14.73
C VAL A 162 3.30 -9.52 -14.20
N SER A 163 2.30 -10.12 -14.83
CA SER A 163 0.90 -10.04 -14.37
C SER A 163 0.72 -10.65 -12.98
N MET A 164 1.36 -11.79 -12.70
CA MET A 164 1.39 -12.38 -11.36
C MET A 164 2.04 -11.44 -10.34
N ALA A 165 3.24 -10.94 -10.64
CA ALA A 165 3.98 -10.05 -9.74
C ALA A 165 3.16 -8.81 -9.38
N LYS A 166 2.56 -8.16 -10.38
CA LYS A 166 1.70 -6.99 -10.16
C LYS A 166 0.48 -7.29 -9.31
N GLN A 167 -0.19 -8.42 -9.56
CA GLN A 167 -1.34 -8.82 -8.75
C GLN A 167 -0.92 -9.09 -7.30
N ILE A 168 0.17 -9.82 -7.08
CA ILE A 168 0.71 -10.11 -5.75
C ILE A 168 1.04 -8.82 -5.00
N ILE A 169 1.71 -7.87 -5.66
CA ILE A 169 2.01 -6.54 -5.08
C ILE A 169 0.71 -5.81 -4.69
N ARG A 170 -0.28 -5.76 -5.58
CA ARG A 170 -1.55 -5.07 -5.31
C ARG A 170 -2.35 -5.69 -4.17
N ASP A 171 -2.39 -7.02 -4.11
CA ASP A 171 -3.21 -7.76 -3.16
C ASP A 171 -2.54 -7.84 -1.78
N HIS A 172 -1.20 -7.93 -1.75
CA HIS A 172 -0.45 -8.26 -0.54
C HIS A 172 0.56 -7.22 -0.07
N LEU A 173 0.86 -6.17 -0.86
CA LEU A 173 1.84 -5.13 -0.54
C LEU A 173 3.22 -5.70 -0.18
N VAL A 174 3.70 -6.66 -0.98
CA VAL A 174 4.99 -7.32 -0.79
C VAL A 174 5.98 -6.97 -1.88
N ASP A 175 7.26 -6.97 -1.53
CA ASP A 175 8.36 -6.80 -2.47
C ASP A 175 8.45 -8.02 -3.41
N VAL A 176 8.59 -7.75 -4.71
CA VAL A 176 8.79 -8.77 -5.75
C VAL A 176 9.87 -8.28 -6.71
N GLU A 177 10.86 -9.11 -7.04
CA GLU A 177 11.90 -8.76 -8.03
C GLU A 177 11.69 -9.54 -9.33
N ILE A 178 11.59 -8.82 -10.44
CA ILE A 178 11.69 -9.36 -11.80
C ILE A 178 13.10 -9.07 -12.32
N THR A 179 13.88 -10.12 -12.52
CA THR A 179 15.26 -10.01 -13.02
C THR A 179 15.55 -11.06 -14.09
N ASP A 180 16.70 -10.92 -14.74
CA ASP A 180 17.21 -11.89 -15.70
C ASP A 180 18.58 -12.42 -15.25
N VAL A 181 18.90 -13.63 -15.70
CA VAL A 181 20.12 -14.34 -15.32
C VAL A 181 21.37 -13.55 -15.70
N MET A 182 21.35 -12.77 -16.79
CA MET A 182 22.50 -11.99 -17.22
C MET A 182 22.75 -10.80 -16.29
N ARG A 183 21.69 -10.15 -15.79
CA ARG A 183 21.80 -9.09 -14.77
C ARG A 183 22.39 -9.64 -13.48
N LEU A 184 21.87 -10.76 -12.98
CA LEU A 184 22.38 -11.43 -11.77
C LEU A 184 23.87 -11.79 -11.93
N THR A 185 24.22 -12.43 -13.04
CA THR A 185 25.60 -12.85 -13.33
C THR A 185 26.56 -11.65 -13.39
N ARG A 186 26.10 -10.51 -13.94
CA ARG A 186 26.91 -9.28 -14.00
C ARG A 186 27.11 -8.66 -12.63
N GLU A 187 26.09 -8.63 -11.77
CA GLU A 187 26.23 -8.12 -10.40
C GLU A 187 27.21 -8.97 -9.60
N VAL A 188 27.10 -10.31 -9.66
CA VAL A 188 28.07 -11.21 -9.01
C VAL A 188 29.48 -10.98 -9.54
N LYS A 189 29.68 -10.94 -10.86
CA LYS A 189 31.02 -10.69 -11.44
C LYS A 189 31.61 -9.32 -11.09
N SER A 190 30.78 -8.34 -10.77
CA SER A 190 31.26 -7.00 -10.42
C SER A 190 32.00 -6.97 -9.07
N THR A 191 31.70 -7.92 -8.17
CA THR A 191 32.33 -8.03 -6.85
C THR A 191 33.77 -8.53 -6.90
N TRP A 192 34.17 -9.14 -8.02
CA TRP A 192 35.54 -9.68 -8.22
C TRP A 192 36.55 -8.63 -8.71
N ARG A 193 36.11 -7.38 -8.94
CA ARG A 193 37.01 -6.30 -9.36
C ARG A 193 37.78 -5.73 -8.17
N ASN A 194 39.03 -5.33 -8.40
CA ASN A 194 39.80 -4.59 -7.40
C ASN A 194 39.08 -3.28 -7.05
N GLY A 195 38.82 -3.07 -5.76
CA GLY A 195 38.06 -1.90 -5.27
C GLY A 195 36.54 -2.03 -5.42
N ALA A 196 35.99 -3.24 -5.50
CA ALA A 196 34.55 -3.44 -5.51
C ALA A 196 33.87 -2.87 -4.24
N GLU A 197 32.78 -2.14 -4.44
CA GLU A 197 31.99 -1.53 -3.35
C GLU A 197 31.14 -2.54 -2.59
N ARG A 198 30.87 -3.71 -3.20
CA ARG A 198 30.01 -4.76 -2.65
C ARG A 198 30.68 -6.12 -2.75
N THR A 199 30.43 -6.94 -1.74
CA THR A 199 30.83 -8.34 -1.67
C THR A 199 29.83 -9.26 -2.36
N GLU A 200 30.26 -10.46 -2.71
CA GLU A 200 29.36 -11.49 -3.28
C GLU A 200 28.22 -11.82 -2.32
N SER A 201 28.49 -11.94 -1.01
CA SER A 201 27.47 -12.20 0.01
C SER A 201 26.42 -11.09 0.07
N GLU A 202 26.80 -9.82 -0.08
CA GLU A 202 25.85 -8.71 -0.13
C GLU A 202 24.98 -8.74 -1.38
N VAL A 203 25.54 -9.15 -2.53
CA VAL A 203 24.76 -9.36 -3.75
C VAL A 203 23.77 -10.51 -3.56
N LEU A 204 24.19 -11.63 -2.96
CA LEU A 204 23.32 -12.78 -2.72
C LEU A 204 22.22 -12.46 -1.70
N ASN A 205 22.52 -11.78 -0.61
CA ASN A 205 21.54 -11.43 0.43
C ASN A 205 20.49 -10.41 -0.05
N ARG A 206 20.74 -9.72 -1.16
CA ARG A 206 19.79 -8.81 -1.79
C ARG A 206 18.69 -9.55 -2.56
N PHE A 207 18.95 -10.77 -3.03
CA PHE A 207 18.04 -11.58 -3.85
C PHE A 207 17.45 -12.74 -3.04
#